data_AF-A0A8H2JMA4-F1
#
_entry.id   AF-A0A8H2JMA4-F1
#
_cell.length_a   1.000
_cell.length_b   1.000
_cell.length_c   1.000
_cell.angle_alpha   90.00
_cell.angle_beta   90.00
_cell.angle_gamma   90.00
#
_symmetry.space_group_name_H-M   'P 1'
#
loop_
_entity.id
_entity.type
_entity.pdbx_description
1 polymer ?
#
loop_
_entity_poly.entity_id
_entity_poly.type
_entity_poly.pdbx_seq_one_letter_code
_entity_poly.pdbx_strand_id
1 'polypeptide(L)'
;MKAALNESNSSWYLLFLVWIIATSGTLISLFFSEIVQVPVCVLCWYQRIALYPLVIIVPLALFPFDITAIRYISPLVILGWLFALFHVLIVLDIIPEAAQPCVLGVPCSETHINLWGFLNIPLMSLLTFSVIALLLFLTKKSFANTINKTESKR
;
A
#
# COMPACT_ATOMS: atom_id res chain seq x y z
N MET A 1 -16.62 22.83 20.04
CA MET A 1 -16.55 22.89 18.57
C MET A 1 -15.13 22.77 18.03
N LYS A 2 -14.16 23.63 18.43
CA LYS A 2 -12.77 23.59 17.91
C LYS A 2 -12.08 22.22 17.99
N ALA A 3 -12.21 21.50 19.10
CA ALA A 3 -11.61 20.16 19.24
C ALA A 3 -12.25 19.08 18.35
N ALA A 4 -13.52 19.21 17.96
CA ALA A 4 -14.20 18.24 17.09
C ALA A 4 -13.90 18.51 15.60
N LEU A 5 -13.66 19.77 15.21
CA LEU A 5 -13.20 20.13 13.87
C LEU A 5 -11.75 19.70 13.61
N ASN A 6 -10.88 19.76 14.63
CA ASN A 6 -9.46 19.42 14.49
C ASN A 6 -9.21 17.90 14.30
N GLU A 7 -10.04 17.05 14.92
CA GLU A 7 -9.91 15.58 14.84
C GLU A 7 -10.46 15.03 13.51
N SER A 8 -11.50 15.66 12.94
CA SER A 8 -11.97 15.41 11.57
C SER A 8 -10.87 15.69 10.54
N ASN A 9 -10.20 16.84 10.68
CA ASN A 9 -9.07 17.21 9.82
C ASN A 9 -7.92 16.20 9.91
N SER A 10 -7.62 15.67 11.11
CA SER A 10 -6.57 14.66 11.29
C SER A 10 -6.82 13.41 10.45
N SER A 11 -8.06 12.89 10.46
CA SER A 11 -8.44 11.71 9.68
C SER A 11 -8.36 11.98 8.17
N TRP A 12 -8.72 13.19 7.74
CA TRP A 12 -8.55 13.64 6.35
C TRP A 12 -7.07 13.68 5.95
N TYR A 13 -6.20 14.29 6.75
CA TYR A 13 -4.76 14.36 6.48
C TYR A 13 -4.12 12.97 6.42
N LEU A 14 -4.53 12.03 7.27
CA LEU A 14 -4.03 10.65 7.24
C LEU A 14 -4.40 9.94 5.92
N LEU A 15 -5.65 10.08 5.45
CA LEU A 15 -6.05 9.53 4.14
C LEU A 15 -5.35 10.23 2.97
N PHE A 16 -5.10 11.53 3.08
CA PHE A 16 -4.33 12.26 2.09
C PHE A 16 -2.88 11.77 2.00
N LEU A 17 -2.24 11.47 3.14
CA LEU A 17 -0.92 10.84 3.17
C LEU A 17 -0.91 9.45 2.53
N VAL A 18 -1.95 8.64 2.76
CA VAL A 18 -2.12 7.34 2.08
C VAL A 18 -2.12 7.53 0.57
N TRP A 19 -2.84 8.53 0.07
CA TRP A 19 -2.88 8.83 -1.37
C TRP A 19 -1.53 9.25 -1.93
N ILE A 20 -0.77 10.10 -1.24
CA ILE A 20 0.58 10.52 -1.65
C ILE A 20 1.52 9.30 -1.76
N ILE A 21 1.46 8.40 -0.78
CA ILE A 21 2.30 7.19 -0.77
C ILE A 21 1.89 6.25 -1.91
N ALA A 22 0.59 6.04 -2.11
CA ALA A 22 0.10 5.18 -3.20
C ALA A 22 0.46 5.74 -4.59
N THR A 23 0.27 7.04 -4.81
CA THR A 23 0.61 7.70 -6.08
C THR A 23 2.09 7.70 -6.36
N SER A 24 2.93 8.04 -5.39
CA SER A 24 4.39 7.98 -5.54
C SER A 24 4.87 6.55 -5.82
N GLY A 25 4.36 5.55 -5.10
CA GLY A 25 4.65 4.14 -5.36
C GLY A 25 4.26 3.69 -6.77
N THR A 26 3.08 4.08 -7.25
CA THR A 26 2.64 3.80 -8.63
C THR A 26 3.49 4.49 -9.68
N LEU A 27 3.84 5.77 -9.49
CA LEU A 27 4.71 6.53 -10.40
C LEU A 27 6.11 5.93 -10.47
N ILE A 28 6.70 5.58 -9.32
CA ILE A 28 8.00 4.89 -9.26
C ILE A 28 7.93 3.57 -10.00
N SER A 29 6.88 2.76 -9.74
CA SER A 29 6.66 1.48 -10.41
C SER A 29 6.57 1.64 -11.94
N LEU A 30 5.82 2.62 -12.43
CA LEU A 30 5.71 2.92 -13.87
C LEU A 30 7.03 3.41 -14.47
N PHE A 31 7.77 4.26 -13.74
CA PHE A 31 9.05 4.78 -14.19
C PHE A 31 10.07 3.65 -14.47
N PHE A 32 10.19 2.70 -13.55
CA PHE A 32 11.07 1.55 -13.74
C PHE A 32 10.64 0.64 -14.91
N SER A 33 9.33 0.52 -15.15
CA SER A 33 8.78 -0.29 -16.24
C SER A 33 8.99 0.35 -17.62
N GLU A 34 8.65 1.63 -17.76
CA GLU A 34 8.53 2.29 -19.06
C GLU A 34 9.79 3.08 -19.45
N ILE A 35 10.48 3.66 -18.47
CA ILE A 35 11.66 4.50 -18.75
C ILE A 35 12.93 3.68 -18.61
N VAL A 36 13.06 2.93 -17.51
CA VAL A 36 14.25 2.09 -17.25
C VAL A 36 14.16 0.74 -17.98
N GLN A 37 12.97 0.38 -18.50
CA GLN A 37 12.73 -0.86 -19.26
C GLN A 37 13.13 -2.12 -18.48
N VAL A 38 12.96 -2.10 -17.15
CA VAL A 38 13.23 -3.25 -16.29
C VAL A 38 12.03 -4.19 -16.35
N PRO A 39 12.20 -5.44 -16.79
CA PRO A 39 11.11 -6.40 -16.82
C PRO A 39 10.65 -6.69 -15.38
N VAL A 40 9.34 -6.69 -15.16
CA VAL A 40 8.74 -7.03 -13.87
C VAL A 40 8.36 -8.49 -13.81
N CYS A 41 8.59 -9.10 -12.65
CA CYS A 41 8.16 -10.47 -12.40
C CYS A 41 6.65 -10.56 -12.12
N VAL A 42 6.11 -11.76 -12.18
CA VAL A 42 4.67 -12.03 -11.99
C VAL A 42 4.20 -11.63 -10.57
N LEU A 43 5.02 -11.80 -9.53
CA LEU A 43 4.70 -11.35 -8.17
C LEU A 43 4.58 -9.82 -8.06
N CYS A 44 5.51 -9.08 -8.68
CA CYS A 44 5.43 -7.63 -8.76
C CYS A 44 4.17 -7.17 -9.49
N TRP A 45 3.73 -7.92 -10.51
CA TRP A 45 2.48 -7.63 -11.21
C TRP A 45 1.25 -7.77 -10.30
N TYR A 46 1.19 -8.81 -9.46
CA TYR A 46 0.14 -8.93 -8.45
C TYR A 46 0.15 -7.78 -7.43
N GLN A 47 1.33 -7.33 -7.00
CA GLN A 47 1.46 -6.16 -6.13
C GLN A 47 0.95 -4.88 -6.82
N ARG A 48 1.22 -4.70 -8.13
CA ARG A 48 0.68 -3.58 -8.92
C ARG A 48 -0.85 -3.59 -9.00
N ILE A 49 -1.48 -4.76 -9.17
CA ILE A 49 -2.95 -4.87 -9.16
C ILE A 49 -3.53 -4.44 -7.82
N ALA A 50 -2.85 -4.71 -6.71
CA ALA A 50 -3.30 -4.24 -5.40
C ALA A 50 -3.08 -2.74 -5.20
N LEU A 51 -1.97 -2.19 -5.73
CA LEU A 51 -1.56 -0.79 -5.51
C LEU A 51 -2.28 0.22 -6.43
N TYR A 52 -2.40 -0.09 -7.72
CA TYR A 52 -2.87 0.89 -8.72
C TYR A 52 -4.33 1.34 -8.48
N PRO A 53 -5.28 0.47 -8.10
CA PRO A 53 -6.63 0.90 -7.77
C PRO A 53 -6.70 1.87 -6.58
N LEU A 54 -5.74 1.79 -5.63
CA LEU A 54 -5.71 2.70 -4.47
C LEU A 54 -5.53 4.16 -4.90
N VAL A 55 -4.80 4.40 -5.98
CA VAL A 55 -4.60 5.75 -6.55
C VAL A 55 -5.93 6.40 -6.96
N ILE A 56 -6.93 5.59 -7.32
CA ILE A 56 -8.25 6.06 -7.75
C ILE A 56 -9.23 6.05 -6.57
N ILE A 57 -9.25 4.98 -5.78
CA ILE A 57 -10.24 4.80 -4.71
C ILE A 57 -10.02 5.79 -3.55
N VAL A 58 -8.76 6.04 -3.17
CA VAL A 58 -8.45 6.93 -2.03
C VAL A 58 -8.88 8.39 -2.28
N PRO A 59 -8.61 9.04 -3.43
CA PRO A 59 -9.08 10.40 -3.69
C PRO A 59 -10.60 10.47 -3.86
N LEU A 60 -11.25 9.43 -4.39
CA LEU A 60 -12.72 9.34 -4.37
C LEU A 60 -13.28 9.33 -2.94
N ALA A 61 -12.56 8.72 -2.00
CA ALA A 61 -12.89 8.75 -0.57
C ALA A 61 -12.53 10.06 0.14
N LEU A 62 -11.72 10.94 -0.49
CA LEU A 62 -11.37 12.26 0.05
C LEU A 62 -12.38 13.35 -0.38
N PHE A 63 -13.03 13.19 -1.54
CA PHE A 63 -13.90 14.21 -2.17
C PHE A 63 -15.24 13.61 -2.67
N PRO A 64 -16.28 13.49 -1.83
CA PRO A 64 -16.40 13.90 -0.42
C PRO A 64 -15.71 12.93 0.56
N PHE A 65 -15.38 13.40 1.77
CA PHE A 65 -14.73 12.58 2.79
C PHE A 65 -15.65 11.44 3.26
N ASP A 66 -15.38 10.21 2.81
CA ASP A 66 -16.13 9.01 3.12
C ASP A 66 -15.23 7.92 3.72
N ILE A 67 -15.34 7.74 5.04
CA ILE A 67 -14.56 6.75 5.80
C ILE A 67 -14.98 5.30 5.47
N THR A 68 -16.18 5.09 4.91
CA THR A 68 -16.67 3.74 4.58
C THR A 68 -15.85 3.10 3.47
N ALA A 69 -15.20 3.91 2.63
CA ALA A 69 -14.29 3.45 1.59
C ALA A 69 -13.12 2.62 2.13
N ILE A 70 -12.72 2.82 3.40
CA ILE A 70 -11.68 2.00 4.06
C ILE A 70 -12.05 0.51 4.04
N ARG A 71 -13.34 0.17 4.04
CA ARG A 71 -13.81 -1.22 3.94
C ARG A 71 -13.40 -1.90 2.63
N TYR A 72 -13.35 -1.15 1.53
CA TYR A 72 -12.95 -1.65 0.22
C TYR A 72 -11.44 -1.55 -0.01
N ILE A 73 -10.81 -0.53 0.57
CA ILE A 73 -9.35 -0.33 0.52
C ILE A 73 -8.61 -1.40 1.32
N SER A 74 -9.09 -1.74 2.52
CA SER A 74 -8.42 -2.66 3.45
C SER A 74 -8.11 -4.05 2.85
N PRO A 75 -9.04 -4.76 2.19
CA PRO A 75 -8.73 -6.08 1.60
C PRO A 75 -7.69 -5.98 0.47
N LEU A 76 -7.73 -4.92 -0.34
CA LEU A 76 -6.72 -4.70 -1.39
C LEU A 76 -5.31 -4.55 -0.79
N VAL A 77 -5.18 -3.74 0.26
CA VAL A 77 -3.90 -3.53 0.96
C VAL A 77 -3.40 -4.82 1.62
N ILE A 78 -4.30 -5.60 2.24
CA ILE A 78 -3.94 -6.89 2.85
C ILE A 78 -3.44 -7.88 1.80
N LEU A 79 -4.12 -7.99 0.65
CA LEU A 79 -3.68 -8.85 -0.45
C LEU A 79 -2.32 -8.42 -0.99
N GLY A 80 -2.13 -7.12 -1.26
CA GLY A 80 -0.84 -6.58 -1.70
C GLY A 80 0.29 -6.86 -0.69
N TRP A 81 0.00 -6.72 0.60
CA TRP A 81 0.94 -7.01 1.68
C TRP A 81 1.32 -8.51 1.73
N LEU A 82 0.36 -9.42 1.57
CA LEU A 82 0.62 -10.86 1.54
C LEU A 82 1.52 -11.24 0.35
N PHE A 83 1.25 -10.70 -0.84
CA PHE A 83 2.11 -10.92 -2.01
C PHE A 83 3.51 -10.34 -1.83
N ALA A 84 3.62 -9.15 -1.23
CA ALA A 84 4.92 -8.54 -0.91
C ALA A 84 5.70 -9.37 0.11
N LEU A 85 5.03 -9.88 1.14
CA LEU A 85 5.64 -10.74 2.15
C LEU A 85 6.16 -12.04 1.50
N PHE A 86 5.32 -12.71 0.72
CA PHE A 86 5.71 -13.91 -0.02
C PHE A 86 6.92 -13.65 -0.94
N HIS A 87 6.97 -12.50 -1.60
CA HIS A 87 8.10 -12.11 -2.44
C HIS A 87 9.39 -11.93 -1.64
N VAL A 88 9.32 -11.28 -0.48
CA VAL A 88 10.47 -11.14 0.43
C VAL A 88 10.96 -12.52 0.91
N LEU A 89 10.05 -13.45 1.24
CA LEU A 89 10.45 -14.80 1.68
C LEU A 89 11.17 -15.60 0.60
N ILE A 90 10.80 -15.43 -0.67
CA ILE A 90 11.49 -16.05 -1.81
C ILE A 90 12.89 -15.47 -1.97
N VAL A 91 13.03 -14.13 -1.91
CA VAL A 91 14.34 -13.46 -2.06
C VAL A 91 15.29 -13.78 -0.89
N LEU A 92 14.75 -14.13 0.28
CA LEU A 92 15.54 -14.56 1.44
C LEU A 92 15.89 -16.05 1.42
N ASP A 93 15.59 -16.79 0.34
CA ASP A 93 15.80 -18.24 0.20
C ASP A 93 15.12 -19.09 1.30
N ILE A 94 14.17 -18.52 2.04
CA ILE A 94 13.39 -19.25 3.05
C ILE A 94 12.41 -20.20 2.36
N ILE A 95 11.88 -19.78 1.20
CA ILE A 95 11.00 -20.57 0.35
C ILE A 95 11.75 -20.91 -0.94
N PRO A 96 11.81 -22.19 -1.35
CA PRO A 96 12.51 -22.57 -2.57
C PRO A 96 11.86 -21.92 -3.80
N GLU A 97 12.69 -21.50 -4.75
CA GLU A 97 12.27 -20.84 -5.99
C GLU A 97 11.26 -21.65 -6.81
N ALA A 98 11.21 -22.97 -6.63
CA ALA A 98 10.21 -23.86 -7.25
C ALA A 98 8.76 -23.55 -6.82
N ALA A 99 8.55 -22.83 -5.72
CA ALA A 99 7.24 -22.37 -5.28
C ALA A 99 6.79 -21.07 -5.97
N GLN A 100 7.60 -20.50 -6.87
CA GLN A 100 7.22 -19.33 -7.64
C GLN A 100 6.05 -19.67 -8.58
N PRO A 101 5.00 -18.83 -8.65
CA PRO A 101 3.88 -19.07 -9.55
C PRO A 101 4.32 -18.94 -11.01
N CYS A 102 4.32 -20.08 -11.72
CA CYS A 102 4.51 -20.28 -13.16
C CYS A 102 5.67 -19.51 -13.83
N VAL A 103 6.64 -20.26 -14.35
CA VAL A 103 7.83 -19.75 -15.07
C VAL A 103 7.49 -19.30 -16.50
N LEU A 104 6.74 -18.20 -16.63
CA LEU A 104 6.54 -17.49 -17.90
C LEU A 104 7.09 -16.07 -17.74
N GLY A 105 8.41 -15.91 -17.89
CA GLY A 105 9.08 -14.60 -17.87
C GLY A 105 10.31 -14.56 -16.96
N VAL A 106 10.59 -13.37 -16.42
CA VAL A 106 11.78 -13.08 -15.60
C VAL A 106 11.62 -13.65 -14.19
N PRO A 107 12.63 -14.36 -13.65
CA PRO A 107 12.54 -15.01 -12.34
C PRO A 107 12.29 -14.00 -11.22
N CYS A 108 11.40 -14.34 -10.28
CA CYS A 108 11.05 -13.45 -9.17
C CYS A 108 12.18 -13.31 -8.12
N SER A 109 13.17 -14.20 -8.20
CA SER A 109 14.36 -14.23 -7.34
C SER A 109 15.45 -13.25 -7.80
N GLU A 110 15.49 -12.92 -9.10
CA GLU A 110 16.48 -11.97 -9.61
C GLU A 110 16.14 -10.54 -9.20
N THR A 111 16.98 -9.98 -8.33
CA THR A 111 16.90 -8.57 -7.95
C THR A 111 17.72 -7.73 -8.92
N HIS A 112 17.07 -7.12 -9.92
CA HIS A 112 17.75 -6.23 -10.89
C HIS A 112 18.25 -4.91 -10.28
N ILE A 113 17.67 -4.48 -9.15
CA ILE A 113 18.08 -3.30 -8.41
C ILE A 113 18.25 -3.65 -6.94
N ASN A 114 19.51 -3.73 -6.53
CA ASN A 114 19.90 -3.93 -5.15
C ASN A 114 20.55 -2.62 -4.66
N LEU A 115 19.74 -1.70 -4.17
CA LEU A 115 20.25 -0.43 -3.63
C LEU A 115 20.82 -0.73 -2.25
N TRP A 116 22.12 -0.46 -2.03
CA TRP A 116 22.81 -0.72 -0.74
C TRP A 116 22.89 -2.20 -0.30
N GLY A 117 22.66 -3.18 -1.19
CA GLY A 117 22.84 -4.61 -0.89
C GLY A 117 21.76 -5.25 -0.02
N PHE A 118 20.84 -4.45 0.54
CA PHE A 118 19.75 -4.88 1.44
C PHE A 118 18.38 -4.32 1.02
N LEU A 119 18.36 -3.26 0.22
CA LEU A 119 17.14 -2.56 -0.20
C LEU A 119 16.71 -3.06 -1.58
N ASN A 120 15.92 -4.14 -1.57
CA ASN A 120 15.34 -4.71 -2.78
C ASN A 120 13.92 -4.16 -3.04
N ILE A 121 13.46 -4.21 -4.29
CA ILE A 121 12.08 -3.86 -4.69
C ILE A 121 11.02 -4.51 -3.78
N PRO A 122 11.11 -5.81 -3.45
CA PRO A 122 10.08 -6.48 -2.65
C PRO A 122 10.00 -5.92 -1.22
N LEU A 123 11.14 -5.55 -0.64
CA LEU A 123 11.19 -4.94 0.69
C LEU A 123 10.55 -3.55 0.68
N MET A 124 10.81 -2.74 -0.34
CA MET A 124 10.18 -1.42 -0.52
C MET A 124 8.67 -1.53 -0.68
N SER A 125 8.20 -2.51 -1.45
CA SER A 125 6.77 -2.79 -1.60
C SER A 125 6.14 -3.20 -0.27
N LEU A 126 6.77 -4.11 0.48
CA LEU A 126 6.29 -4.53 1.80
C LEU A 126 6.19 -3.38 2.79
N LEU A 127 7.20 -2.50 2.83
CA LEU A 127 7.16 -1.29 3.67
C LEU A 127 6.02 -0.37 3.24
N THR A 128 5.83 -0.16 1.94
CA THR A 128 4.76 0.70 1.40
C THR A 128 3.39 0.19 1.83
N PHE A 129 3.08 -1.08 1.63
CA PHE A 129 1.80 -1.67 2.06
C PHE A 129 1.65 -1.67 3.59
N SER A 130 2.74 -1.87 4.35
CA SER A 130 2.71 -1.81 5.82
C SER A 130 2.38 -0.41 6.32
N VAL A 131 2.98 0.63 5.74
CA VAL A 131 2.71 2.03 6.08
C VAL A 131 1.28 2.40 5.69
N ILE A 132 0.81 2.01 4.50
CA ILE A 132 -0.58 2.25 4.08
C ILE A 132 -1.56 1.56 5.04
N ALA A 133 -1.31 0.30 5.40
CA ALA A 133 -2.16 -0.44 6.34
C ALA A 133 -2.21 0.24 7.72
N LEU A 134 -1.06 0.68 8.25
CA LEU A 134 -0.97 1.40 9.50
C LEU A 134 -1.74 2.72 9.46
N LEU A 135 -1.56 3.51 8.40
CA LEU A 135 -2.27 4.78 8.23
C LEU A 135 -3.78 4.58 8.16
N LEU A 136 -4.27 3.58 7.42
CA LEU A 136 -5.70 3.26 7.36
C LEU A 136 -6.27 2.86 8.71
N PHE A 137 -5.52 2.07 9.49
CA PHE A 137 -5.91 1.71 10.85
C PHE A 137 -5.99 2.95 11.76
N LEU A 138 -5.00 3.85 11.68
CA LEU A 138 -4.98 5.10 12.43
C LEU A 138 -6.15 6.01 12.02
N THR A 139 -6.47 6.13 10.74
CA THR A 139 -7.63 6.89 10.26
C THR A 139 -8.92 6.34 10.84
N LYS A 140 -9.12 5.02 10.80
CA LYS A 140 -10.33 4.37 11.36
C LYS A 140 -10.46 4.62 12.86
N LYS A 141 -9.35 4.53 13.60
CA LYS A 141 -9.30 4.79 15.05
C LYS A 141 -9.59 6.26 15.37
N SER A 142 -8.96 7.18 14.63
CA SER A 142 -9.15 8.64 14.76
C SER A 142 -10.61 9.03 14.52
N PHE A 143 -11.23 8.47 13.47
CA PHE A 143 -12.63 8.70 13.17
C PHE A 143 -13.56 8.15 14.25
N ALA A 144 -13.36 6.91 14.71
CA ALA A 144 -14.16 6.31 15.79
C ALA A 144 -14.07 7.10 17.10
N ASN A 145 -12.87 7.58 17.46
CA ASN A 145 -12.68 8.44 18.63
C ASN A 145 -13.45 9.76 18.51
N THR A 146 -13.50 10.33 17.30
CA THR A 146 -14.25 11.56 17.03
C THR A 146 -15.75 11.35 17.28
N ILE A 147 -16.31 10.26 16.76
CA ILE A 147 -17.74 9.90 16.94
C ILE A 147 -18.09 9.71 18.42
N ASN A 148 -17.32 8.90 19.16
CA ASN A 148 -17.57 8.64 20.58
C ASN A 148 -17.54 9.92 21.43
N LYS A 149 -16.63 10.86 21.10
CA LYS A 149 -16.51 12.15 21.80
C LYS A 149 -17.69 13.08 21.52
N THR A 150 -18.30 13.01 20.33
CA THR A 150 -19.53 13.73 20.02
C THR A 150 -20.75 13.17 20.76
N GLU A 151 -20.88 11.85 20.88
CA GLU A 151 -21.99 11.21 21.61
C GLU A 151 -21.93 11.47 23.11
N SER A 152 -20.74 11.40 23.72
CA SER A 152 -20.56 11.72 25.15
C SER A 152 -20.93 13.16 25.52
N LYS A 153 -21.05 14.06 24.54
CA LYS A 153 -21.34 15.49 24.76
C LYS A 153 -22.81 15.86 24.55
N ARG A 154 -23.63 14.90 24.15
CA ARG A 154 -25.07 15.06 23.90
C ARG A 154 -25.85 14.47 25.07
#